data_AF-A0A1I4GWH9-F1
#
_entry.id   AF-A0A1I4GWH9-F1
#
_cell.length_a   1.000
_cell.length_b   1.000
_cell.length_c   1.000
_cell.angle_alpha   90.00
_cell.angle_beta   90.00
_cell.angle_gamma   90.00
#
_symmetry.space_group_name_H-M   'P 1'
#
loop_
_entity.id
_entity.type
_entity.pdbx_description
1 polymer ?
#
loop_
_entity_poly.entity_id
_entity_poly.type
_entity_poly.pdbx_seq_one_letter_code
_entity_poly.pdbx_strand_id
1 'polypeptide(L)'
;MGRVTIPSSDAAGNAPGVVRVPGPEPDWQPAPALGYHVGKNPAFQVSPWQYAASFYRIVAGLTPPLEAVAARLRLEVERTWEELGEVDVALFRIRGTEFALSRFAHHEEPRLFVWLNRSQRDVETALDLLLGALGVGREAVAFIEDQMGDQHSGTPG
;
A
#
# COMPACT_ATOMS: atom_id res chain seq x y z
N MET A 1 1.14 -65.81 23.81
CA MET A 1 0.03 -65.36 22.93
C MET A 1 -1.02 -64.69 23.79
N GLY A 2 -1.22 -63.38 23.63
CA GLY A 2 -2.29 -62.63 24.28
C GLY A 2 -2.57 -61.40 23.44
N ARG A 3 -3.69 -61.41 22.70
CA ARG A 3 -4.15 -60.27 21.90
C ARG A 3 -4.63 -59.17 22.84
N VAL A 4 -4.06 -57.98 22.73
CA VAL A 4 -4.60 -56.77 23.35
C VAL A 4 -5.69 -56.22 22.42
N THR A 5 -6.93 -56.28 22.87
CA THR A 5 -8.08 -55.61 22.25
C THR A 5 -8.05 -54.14 22.66
N ILE A 6 -7.92 -53.23 21.70
CA ILE A 6 -8.10 -51.79 21.93
C ILE A 6 -9.61 -51.50 21.88
N PRO A 7 -10.20 -50.86 22.91
CA PRO A 7 -11.61 -50.49 22.87
C PRO A 7 -11.86 -49.38 21.85
N SER A 8 -12.97 -49.56 21.10
CA SER A 8 -13.50 -48.70 20.06
C SER A 8 -13.69 -47.26 20.54
N SER A 9 -13.12 -46.30 19.81
CA SER A 9 -13.32 -44.88 20.06
C SER A 9 -14.68 -44.43 19.54
N ASP A 10 -15.73 -44.60 20.36
CA ASP A 10 -17.03 -43.94 20.15
C ASP A 10 -17.61 -43.51 21.50
N ALA A 11 -17.12 -42.38 22.02
CA ALA A 11 -17.83 -41.51 22.97
C ALA A 11 -17.00 -40.26 23.30
N ALA A 12 -17.04 -39.24 22.44
CA ALA A 12 -16.79 -37.87 22.88
C ALA A 12 -17.75 -36.94 22.16
N GLY A 13 -18.63 -36.32 22.94
CA GLY A 13 -19.73 -35.49 22.49
C GLY A 13 -19.31 -34.30 21.64
N ASN A 14 -20.27 -33.90 20.83
CA ASN A 14 -20.29 -32.79 19.88
C ASN A 14 -19.75 -31.47 20.48
N ALA A 15 -18.45 -31.21 20.32
CA ALA A 15 -17.92 -29.85 20.28
C ALA A 15 -18.32 -29.23 18.93
N PRO A 16 -18.60 -27.91 18.83
CA PRO A 16 -19.00 -27.30 17.56
C PRO A 16 -18.03 -27.72 16.46
N GLY A 17 -18.58 -28.41 15.46
CA GLY A 17 -17.82 -29.19 14.49
C GLY A 17 -16.71 -28.36 13.85
N VAL A 18 -15.47 -28.76 14.07
CA VAL A 18 -14.31 -28.14 13.45
C VAL A 18 -14.38 -28.39 11.95
N VAL A 19 -14.73 -27.36 11.18
CA VAL A 19 -14.64 -27.38 9.72
C VAL A 19 -13.16 -27.37 9.34
N ARG A 20 -12.69 -28.41 8.62
CA ARG A 20 -11.32 -28.46 8.10
C ARG A 20 -11.25 -27.85 6.71
N VAL A 21 -10.32 -26.90 6.54
CA VAL A 21 -10.00 -26.31 5.22
C VAL A 21 -8.91 -27.18 4.57
N PRO A 22 -9.07 -27.64 3.33
CA PRO A 22 -8.03 -28.38 2.61
C PRO A 22 -6.80 -27.49 2.35
N GLY A 23 -5.64 -28.11 2.17
CA GLY A 23 -4.44 -27.41 1.71
C GLY A 23 -4.60 -26.89 0.26
N PRO A 24 -3.70 -26.02 -0.21
CA PRO A 24 -3.74 -25.52 -1.59
C PRO A 24 -3.44 -26.64 -2.59
N GLU A 25 -4.01 -26.55 -3.79
CA GLU A 25 -3.66 -27.47 -4.88
C GLU A 25 -2.18 -27.25 -5.29
N PRO A 26 -1.43 -28.31 -5.66
CA PRO A 26 0.00 -28.21 -5.95
C PRO A 26 0.36 -27.27 -7.11
N ASP A 27 -0.58 -26.99 -8.00
CA ASP A 27 -0.41 -26.14 -9.17
C ASP A 27 -0.96 -24.71 -8.97
N TRP A 28 -1.42 -24.38 -7.75
CA TRP A 28 -1.75 -23.02 -7.38
C TRP A 28 -0.46 -22.20 -7.22
N GLN A 29 -0.38 -21.14 -8.02
CA GLN A 29 0.60 -20.08 -7.85
C GLN A 29 0.33 -19.27 -6.56
N PRO A 30 1.33 -18.54 -6.03
CA PRO A 30 1.11 -17.58 -4.95
C PRO A 30 0.03 -16.54 -5.32
N ALA A 31 -0.83 -16.18 -4.37
CA ALA A 31 -1.90 -15.20 -4.57
C ALA A 31 -1.44 -13.81 -5.06
N PRO A 32 -0.25 -13.28 -4.68
CA PRO A 32 0.23 -11.99 -5.19
C PRO A 32 1.02 -12.10 -6.52
N ALA A 33 1.04 -13.26 -7.18
CA ALA A 33 1.81 -13.43 -8.41
C ALA A 33 1.23 -12.58 -9.56
N LEU A 34 2.05 -11.69 -10.13
CA LEU A 34 1.75 -10.90 -11.31
C LEU A 34 2.24 -11.62 -12.58
N GLY A 35 1.42 -11.59 -13.64
CA GLY A 35 1.79 -12.06 -14.98
C GLY A 35 0.62 -12.56 -15.82
N TYR A 36 0.78 -12.55 -17.15
CA TYR A 36 -0.17 -13.01 -18.20
C TYR A 36 -0.63 -14.48 -18.09
N HIS A 37 -0.19 -15.19 -17.05
CA HIS A 37 -0.74 -16.48 -16.66
C HIS A 37 -1.71 -16.22 -15.53
N VAL A 38 -3.00 -16.08 -15.87
CA VAL A 38 -4.10 -16.24 -14.93
C VAL A 38 -3.96 -17.63 -14.34
N GLY A 39 -3.23 -17.75 -13.24
CA GLY A 39 -2.87 -19.04 -12.71
C GLY A 39 -4.07 -19.66 -11.99
N LYS A 40 -3.97 -20.94 -11.67
CA LYS A 40 -5.06 -21.77 -11.14
C LYS A 40 -5.53 -21.41 -9.73
N ASN A 41 -4.76 -20.59 -8.99
CA ASN A 41 -5.22 -20.05 -7.72
C ASN A 41 -6.42 -19.11 -7.95
N PRO A 42 -7.61 -19.38 -7.35
CA PRO A 42 -8.79 -18.53 -7.52
C PRO A 42 -8.69 -17.18 -6.81
N ALA A 43 -7.68 -16.99 -5.95
CA ALA A 43 -7.46 -15.75 -5.21
C ALA A 43 -6.35 -14.92 -5.86
N PHE A 44 -6.63 -13.62 -6.00
CA PHE A 44 -5.61 -12.61 -6.23
C PHE A 44 -5.51 -11.74 -4.97
N GLN A 45 -4.31 -11.69 -4.39
CA GLN A 45 -4.05 -10.88 -3.21
C GLN A 45 -3.43 -9.55 -3.64
N VAL A 46 -3.95 -8.46 -3.10
CA VAL A 46 -3.35 -7.13 -3.16
C VAL A 46 -2.93 -6.72 -1.75
N SER A 47 -1.95 -5.84 -1.64
CA SER A 47 -1.63 -5.23 -0.35
C SER A 47 -2.70 -4.20 0.06
N PRO A 48 -2.86 -3.90 1.36
CA PRO A 48 -3.74 -2.82 1.82
C PRO A 48 -3.43 -1.48 1.15
N TRP A 49 -2.15 -1.18 0.93
CA TRP A 49 -1.73 0.02 0.20
C TRP A 49 -2.11 -0.02 -1.28
N GLN A 50 -1.85 -1.11 -1.99
CA GLN A 50 -2.24 -1.23 -3.42
C GLN A 50 -3.75 -1.04 -3.60
N TYR A 51 -4.56 -1.54 -2.67
CA TYR A 51 -5.99 -1.27 -2.64
C TYR A 51 -6.29 0.22 -2.36
N ALA A 52 -5.71 0.78 -1.29
CA ALA A 52 -5.96 2.16 -0.87
C ALA A 52 -5.52 3.19 -1.93
N ALA A 53 -4.36 3.01 -2.56
CA ALA A 53 -3.77 3.91 -3.55
C ALA A 53 -4.72 4.20 -4.72
N SER A 54 -5.65 3.28 -5.04
CA SER A 54 -6.69 3.50 -6.05
C SER A 54 -7.60 4.72 -5.78
N PHE A 55 -7.76 5.11 -4.50
CA PHE A 55 -8.53 6.28 -4.09
C PHE A 55 -7.73 7.58 -4.08
N TYR A 56 -6.43 7.51 -4.32
CA TYR A 56 -5.52 8.64 -4.29
C TYR A 56 -4.94 8.92 -5.69
N ARG A 57 -4.32 10.09 -5.82
CA ARG A 57 -3.45 10.45 -6.94
C ARG A 57 -2.19 11.09 -6.37
N ILE A 58 -1.06 10.91 -7.05
CA ILE A 58 0.12 11.71 -6.74
C ILE A 58 -0.23 13.18 -7.03
N VAL A 59 0.38 14.09 -6.28
CA VAL A 59 0.23 15.53 -6.52
C VAL A 59 1.56 16.27 -6.43
N ALA A 60 2.52 15.73 -5.68
CA ALA A 60 3.82 16.36 -5.49
C ALA A 60 4.88 15.34 -5.08
N GLY A 61 6.15 15.72 -5.26
CA GLY A 61 7.29 15.11 -4.59
C GLY A 61 7.87 16.06 -3.56
N LEU A 62 8.26 15.55 -2.40
CA LEU A 62 8.95 16.32 -1.37
C LEU A 62 10.43 15.94 -1.30
N THR A 63 11.27 16.92 -0.95
CA THR A 63 12.71 16.74 -0.75
C THR A 63 13.09 16.18 0.64
N PRO A 64 12.39 16.49 1.76
CA PRO A 64 12.72 15.89 3.04
C PRO A 64 12.47 14.38 3.06
N PRO A 65 13.29 13.61 3.80
CA PRO A 65 13.13 12.17 3.88
C PRO A 65 11.86 11.79 4.66
N LEU A 66 11.28 10.64 4.32
CA LEU A 66 10.07 10.11 4.96
C LEU A 66 10.18 10.07 6.49
N GLU A 67 11.35 9.68 7.02
CA GLU A 67 11.59 9.57 8.46
C GLU A 67 11.47 10.92 9.17
N ALA A 68 11.95 12.00 8.56
CA ALA A 68 11.84 13.35 9.14
C ALA A 68 10.39 13.84 9.14
N VAL A 69 9.67 13.58 8.04
CA VAL A 69 8.25 13.93 7.89
C VAL A 69 7.38 13.14 8.87
N ALA A 70 7.60 11.82 8.96
CA ALA A 70 6.90 10.94 9.87
C ALA A 70 7.18 11.32 11.34
N ALA A 71 8.43 11.60 11.71
CA ALA A 71 8.77 12.05 13.06
C ALA A 71 8.09 13.39 13.42
N ARG A 72 8.10 14.35 12.50
CA ARG A 72 7.48 15.68 12.69
C ARG A 72 5.99 15.61 12.96
N LEU A 73 5.30 14.70 12.27
CA LEU A 73 3.85 14.49 12.37
C LEU A 73 3.45 13.32 13.28
N ARG A 74 4.44 12.61 13.88
CA ARG A 74 4.27 11.39 14.68
C ARG A 74 3.46 10.30 13.95
N LEU A 75 3.77 10.09 12.68
CA LEU A 75 3.13 9.07 11.86
C LEU A 75 3.78 7.71 12.10
N GLU A 76 2.95 6.67 12.07
CA GLU A 76 3.41 5.30 11.90
C GLU A 76 3.61 5.03 10.41
N VAL A 77 4.77 4.47 10.06
CA VAL A 77 5.10 4.09 8.68
C VAL A 77 4.91 2.59 8.55
N GLU A 78 4.05 2.19 7.62
CA GLU A 78 3.81 0.80 7.26
C GLU A 78 4.78 0.38 6.15
N ARG A 79 5.47 -0.74 6.36
CA ARG A 79 6.20 -1.44 5.31
C ARG A 79 5.26 -2.39 4.60
N THR A 80 5.06 -2.17 3.32
CA THR A 80 4.16 -2.96 2.50
C THR A 80 4.76 -3.18 1.12
N TRP A 81 3.97 -3.65 0.18
CA TRP A 81 4.40 -3.95 -1.17
C TRP A 81 3.34 -3.51 -2.17
N GLU A 82 3.75 -3.24 -3.39
CA GLU A 82 2.88 -3.09 -4.54
C GLU A 82 3.53 -3.75 -5.76
N GLU A 83 2.95 -3.60 -6.94
CA GLU A 83 3.43 -4.27 -8.16
C GLU A 83 4.91 -3.98 -8.46
N LEU A 84 5.37 -2.77 -8.11
CA LEU A 84 6.73 -2.32 -8.35
C LEU A 84 7.73 -2.70 -7.24
N GLY A 85 7.27 -3.34 -6.16
CA GLY A 85 8.11 -3.83 -5.07
C GLY A 85 7.74 -3.29 -3.69
N GLU A 86 8.69 -3.30 -2.75
CA GLU A 86 8.48 -2.81 -1.39
C GLU A 86 8.31 -1.29 -1.34
N VAL A 87 7.35 -0.86 -0.53
CA VAL A 87 7.00 0.55 -0.36
C VAL A 87 6.75 0.85 1.11
N ASP A 88 7.36 1.93 1.59
CA ASP A 88 7.05 2.52 2.89
C ASP A 88 5.91 3.52 2.70
N VAL A 89 4.88 3.43 3.53
CA VAL A 89 3.66 4.23 3.38
C VAL A 89 3.18 4.78 4.72
N ALA A 90 2.66 6.01 4.72
CA ALA A 90 1.86 6.53 5.82
C ALA A 90 0.58 7.19 5.29
N LEU A 91 -0.59 6.71 5.74
CA LEU A 91 -1.89 7.33 5.46
C LEU A 91 -2.32 8.16 6.68
N PHE A 92 -2.78 9.38 6.45
CA PHE A 92 -3.16 10.28 7.54
C PHE A 92 -4.10 11.39 7.04
N ARG A 93 -4.58 12.21 7.98
CA ARG A 93 -5.45 13.34 7.70
C ARG A 93 -5.00 14.59 8.43
N ILE A 94 -5.16 15.73 7.79
CA ILE A 94 -4.97 17.06 8.39
C ILE A 94 -6.23 17.87 8.09
N ARG A 95 -6.93 18.32 9.14
CA ARG A 95 -8.19 19.09 9.05
C ARG A 95 -9.24 18.49 8.10
N GLY A 96 -9.34 17.15 8.05
CA GLY A 96 -10.29 16.44 7.20
C GLY A 96 -9.81 16.16 5.77
N THR A 97 -8.66 16.72 5.36
CA THR A 97 -8.00 16.38 4.10
C THR A 97 -7.16 15.12 4.28
N GLU A 98 -7.40 14.11 3.44
CA GLU A 98 -6.72 12.82 3.48
C GLU A 98 -5.49 12.82 2.58
N PHE A 99 -4.37 12.41 3.15
CA PHE A 99 -3.08 12.29 2.50
C PHE A 99 -2.56 10.87 2.63
N ALA A 100 -1.74 10.47 1.65
CA ALA A 100 -0.78 9.42 1.87
C ALA A 100 0.61 9.90 1.45
N LEU A 101 1.63 9.34 2.11
CA LEU A 101 3.02 9.51 1.77
C LEU A 101 3.57 8.15 1.38
N SER A 102 4.32 8.07 0.29
CA SER A 102 5.00 6.83 -0.08
C SER A 102 6.45 7.05 -0.49
N ARG A 103 7.27 6.04 -0.23
CA ARG A 103 8.65 5.92 -0.74
C ARG A 103 8.88 4.49 -1.19
N PHE A 104 9.35 4.32 -2.42
CA PHE A 104 9.79 3.02 -2.92
C PHE A 104 11.18 2.66 -2.37
N ALA A 105 11.36 1.42 -1.90
CA ALA A 105 12.60 0.98 -1.30
C ALA A 105 13.76 0.82 -2.31
N HIS A 106 13.46 0.67 -3.60
CA HIS A 106 14.43 0.31 -4.64
C HIS A 106 14.64 1.36 -5.75
N HIS A 107 14.11 2.57 -5.60
CA HIS A 107 14.36 3.65 -6.55
C HIS A 107 15.67 4.39 -6.22
N GLU A 108 16.46 4.70 -7.25
CA GLU A 108 17.76 5.41 -7.12
C GLU A 108 17.62 6.79 -6.47
N GLU A 109 16.44 7.39 -6.57
CA GLU A 109 16.12 8.64 -5.91
C GLU A 109 15.12 8.38 -4.78
N PRO A 110 15.48 8.64 -3.51
CA PRO A 110 14.62 8.44 -2.35
C PRO A 110 13.57 9.57 -2.25
N ARG A 111 12.84 9.82 -3.35
CA ARG A 111 11.80 10.86 -3.38
C ARG A 111 10.60 10.40 -2.58
N LEU A 112 10.09 11.31 -1.76
CA LEU A 112 8.87 11.13 -1.00
C LEU A 112 7.68 11.62 -1.83
N PHE A 113 6.80 10.72 -2.22
CA PHE A 113 5.60 11.06 -2.99
C PHE A 113 4.46 11.46 -2.07
N VAL A 114 3.81 12.57 -2.39
CA VAL A 114 2.58 13.03 -1.74
C VAL A 114 1.40 12.61 -2.59
N TRP A 115 0.51 11.88 -1.95
CA TRP A 115 -0.73 11.42 -2.51
C TRP A 115 -1.89 12.17 -1.86
N LEU A 116 -2.83 12.61 -2.68
CA LEU A 116 -4.05 13.27 -2.23
C LEU A 116 -5.26 12.44 -2.63
N ASN A 117 -6.24 12.31 -1.71
CA ASN A 117 -7.49 11.63 -2.04
C ASN A 117 -8.13 12.29 -3.26
N ARG A 118 -8.59 11.47 -4.23
CA ARG A 118 -9.15 11.94 -5.50
C ARG A 118 -10.35 12.87 -5.35
N SER A 119 -11.10 12.77 -4.25
CA SER A 119 -12.22 13.67 -3.93
C SER A 119 -11.79 15.11 -3.71
N GLN A 120 -10.52 15.34 -3.32
CA GLN A 120 -9.98 16.67 -3.12
C GLN A 120 -9.59 17.30 -4.46
N ARG A 121 -10.15 18.48 -4.73
CA ARG A 121 -9.96 19.20 -6.00
C ARG A 121 -8.86 20.25 -5.91
N ASP A 122 -8.74 20.92 -4.76
CA ASP A 122 -7.78 21.99 -4.55
C ASP A 122 -6.45 21.43 -4.03
N VAL A 123 -5.55 21.14 -4.97
CA VAL A 123 -4.22 20.58 -4.68
C VAL A 123 -3.34 21.60 -3.95
N GLU A 124 -3.39 22.87 -4.37
CA GLU A 124 -2.54 23.92 -3.81
C GLU A 124 -2.85 24.17 -2.35
N THR A 125 -4.14 24.34 -2.01
CA THR A 125 -4.56 24.51 -0.61
C THR A 125 -4.22 23.28 0.24
N ALA A 126 -4.38 22.07 -0.31
CA ALA A 126 -4.02 20.85 0.39
C ALA A 126 -2.50 20.76 0.65
N LEU A 127 -1.69 21.15 -0.33
CA LEU A 127 -0.24 21.13 -0.21
C LEU A 127 0.26 22.20 0.78
N ASP A 128 -0.29 23.42 0.74
CA ASP A 128 0.01 24.45 1.74
C ASP A 128 -0.33 24.00 3.17
N LEU A 129 -1.43 23.27 3.31
CA LEU A 129 -1.85 22.71 4.60
C LEU A 129 -0.90 21.63 5.10
N LEU A 130 -0.40 20.76 4.21
CA LEU A 130 0.64 19.78 4.55
C LEU A 130 1.95 20.48 4.95
N LEU A 131 2.45 21.40 4.12
CA LEU A 131 3.70 22.13 4.37
C LEU A 131 3.64 22.96 5.65
N GLY A 132 2.50 23.62 5.90
CA GLY A 132 2.24 24.34 7.14
C GLY A 132 2.27 23.44 8.38
N ALA A 133 1.74 22.21 8.28
CA ALA A 133 1.82 21.23 9.38
C ALA A 133 3.25 20.74 9.62
N LEU A 134 4.05 20.63 8.55
CA LEU A 134 5.47 20.30 8.63
C LEU A 134 6.31 21.46 9.18
N GLY A 135 5.87 22.70 8.98
CA GLY A 135 6.61 23.91 9.34
C GLY A 135 7.72 24.24 8.35
N VAL A 136 7.53 23.86 7.08
CA VAL A 136 8.46 24.14 5.98
C VAL A 136 7.74 24.94 4.89
N GLY A 137 8.49 25.63 4.04
CA GLY A 137 7.93 26.35 2.91
C GLY A 137 7.91 25.52 1.62
N ARG A 138 7.59 26.20 0.52
CA ARG A 138 7.47 25.61 -0.82
C ARG A 138 8.80 25.08 -1.37
N GLU A 139 9.94 25.52 -0.82
CA GLU A 139 11.26 24.99 -1.14
C GLU A 139 11.44 23.49 -0.82
N ALA A 140 10.57 22.93 0.02
CA ALA A 140 10.54 21.49 0.29
C ALA A 140 9.88 20.67 -0.84
N VAL A 141 9.25 21.31 -1.82
CA VAL A 141 8.56 20.67 -2.94
C VAL A 141 9.55 20.50 -4.10
N ALA A 142 9.82 19.26 -4.48
CA ALA A 142 10.68 18.93 -5.62
C ALA A 142 9.96 19.11 -6.96
N PHE A 143 8.67 18.77 -7.02
CA PHE A 143 7.82 18.94 -8.20
C PHE A 143 6.33 18.91 -7.80
N ILE A 144 5.47 19.39 -8.69
CA ILE A 144 4.01 19.26 -8.63
C ILE A 144 3.56 18.56 -9.93
N GLU A 145 2.70 17.55 -9.83
CA GLU A 145 2.34 16.70 -10.99
C GLU A 145 1.58 17.46 -12.09
N ASP A 146 0.83 18.51 -11.75
CA ASP A 146 0.14 19.38 -12.72
C ASP A 146 1.10 20.01 -13.75
N GLN A 147 2.38 20.17 -13.38
CA GLN A 147 3.43 20.74 -14.25
C GLN A 147 4.18 19.71 -15.11
N MET A 148 3.90 18.41 -14.96
CA MET A 148 4.46 17.37 -15.85
C MET A 148 3.59 17.12 -17.09
N GLY A 149 2.31 17.54 -17.07
CA GLY A 149 1.40 17.42 -18.22
C GLY A 149 1.77 18.31 -19.41
N ASP A 150 2.41 19.46 -19.15
CA ASP A 150 2.78 20.43 -20.19
C ASP A 150 4.08 20.08 -20.94
N GLN A 151 4.85 19.09 -20.47
CA GLN A 151 6.18 18.77 -21.01
C GLN A 151 6.20 17.66 -22.08
N HIS A 152 5.05 17.07 -22.44
CA HIS A 152 4.94 16.08 -23.52
C HIS A 152 4.26 16.59 -24.80
N SER A 153 3.84 17.85 -24.85
CA SER A 153 3.19 18.45 -26.02
C SER A 153 4.20 19.27 -26.84
N GLY A 154 5.19 18.59 -27.43
CA GLY A 154 6.30 19.27 -28.08
C GLY A 154 7.04 18.46 -29.13
N THR A 155 6.33 17.81 -30.06
CA THR A 155 6.91 17.48 -31.37
C THR A 155 5.82 17.46 -32.45
N PRO A 156 5.74 18.46 -33.35
CA PRO A 156 5.06 18.30 -34.63
C PRO A 156 5.98 17.55 -35.61
N GLY A 157 5.35 16.78 -36.51
CA GLY A 157 6.00 15.80 -37.39
C GLY A 157 6.85 16.35 -38.54
#